data_AF-A0A0P4W6S9-F1
#
_entry.id   AF-A0A0P4W6S9-F1
#
_cell.length_a   1.000
_cell.length_b   1.000
_cell.length_c   1.000
_cell.angle_alpha   90.00
_cell.angle_beta   90.00
_cell.angle_gamma   90.00
#
_symmetry.space_group_name_H-M   'P 1'
#
loop_
_entity.id
_entity.type
_entity.pdbx_description
1 polymer ?
#
loop_
_entity_poly.entity_id
_entity_poly.type
_entity_poly.pdbx_seq_one_letter_code
_entity_poly.pdbx_strand_id
1 'polypeptide(L)'
;MATPDDDKMAMGWEDITVVVVYFLFVLAVGLYSSWRSKRSTMSGYFLASRNMHFIPVGASLFASNIGSGHFIGLAGSGAASGIGIGAFELNAIFVLMILGWLFVPVYMSSGVYTMPEYLRERFGGQRIRVYLSCLALLLSIFTKISVRSPFIRSVWRRLGNVAGVDSLI
;
A
#
# COMPACT_ATOMS: atom_id res chain seq x y z
N MET A 1 -37.63 -26.99 24.26
CA MET A 1 -36.37 -26.92 25.02
C MET A 1 -35.38 -27.88 24.37
N ALA A 2 -34.57 -27.37 23.44
CA ALA A 2 -33.46 -28.05 22.76
C ALA A 2 -32.37 -26.98 22.59
N THR A 3 -31.47 -26.93 23.58
CA THR A 3 -30.03 -27.24 23.47
C THR A 3 -29.24 -26.19 22.67
N PRO A 4 -28.36 -25.43 23.33
CA PRO A 4 -27.47 -24.48 22.66
C PRO A 4 -26.43 -25.24 21.83
N ASP A 5 -26.43 -25.00 20.52
CA ASP A 5 -25.41 -25.48 19.59
C ASP A 5 -24.11 -24.68 19.80
N ASP A 6 -23.39 -25.01 20.88
CA ASP A 6 -22.09 -24.46 21.25
C ASP A 6 -20.93 -25.04 20.39
N ASP A 7 -21.13 -25.26 19.09
CA ASP A 7 -20.13 -25.83 18.15
C ASP A 7 -19.88 -24.97 16.90
N LYS A 8 -20.08 -23.65 16.99
CA LYS A 8 -19.76 -22.70 15.89
C LYS A 8 -18.63 -21.72 16.21
N MET A 9 -17.87 -21.97 17.29
CA MET A 9 -16.82 -21.07 17.78
C MET A 9 -15.39 -21.55 17.50
N ALA A 10 -15.22 -22.62 16.73
CA ALA A 10 -13.92 -22.99 16.16
C ALA A 10 -14.00 -22.75 14.64
N MET A 11 -13.05 -22.01 14.08
CA MET A 11 -12.86 -21.93 12.62
C MET A 11 -12.93 -23.36 12.07
N GLY A 12 -13.85 -23.62 11.15
CA GLY A 12 -14.00 -24.96 10.58
C GLY A 12 -12.63 -25.41 10.07
N TRP A 13 -12.32 -26.70 10.21
CA TRP A 13 -11.08 -27.26 9.66
C TRP A 13 -10.94 -26.95 8.15
N GLU A 14 -12.08 -26.76 7.46
CA GLU A 14 -12.23 -26.22 6.12
C GLU A 14 -11.54 -24.85 5.95
N ASP A 15 -11.85 -23.87 6.80
CA ASP A 15 -11.27 -22.51 6.73
C ASP A 15 -9.76 -22.54 6.98
N ILE A 16 -9.32 -23.33 7.96
CA ILE A 16 -7.90 -23.50 8.28
C ILE A 16 -7.17 -24.13 7.08
N THR A 17 -7.78 -25.13 6.44
CA THR A 17 -7.21 -25.80 5.27
C THR A 17 -7.05 -24.82 4.11
N VAL A 18 -8.07 -24.01 3.82
CA VAL A 18 -8.01 -22.99 2.75
C VAL A 18 -6.90 -21.96 3.03
N VAL A 19 -6.78 -21.50 4.28
CA VAL A 19 -5.74 -20.54 4.68
C VAL A 19 -4.34 -21.15 4.53
N VAL A 20 -4.14 -22.38 4.99
CA VAL A 20 -2.84 -23.08 4.90
C VAL A 20 -2.46 -23.33 3.45
N VAL A 21 -3.40 -23.79 2.60
CA VAL A 21 -3.15 -24.01 1.17
C VAL A 21 -2.80 -22.70 0.47
N TYR A 22 -3.54 -21.61 0.75
CA TYR A 22 -3.21 -20.29 0.21
C TYR A 22 -1.81 -19.84 0.62
N PHE A 23 -1.45 -20.00 1.90
CA PHE A 23 -0.14 -19.60 2.41
C PHE A 23 1.00 -20.42 1.78
N LEU A 24 0.82 -21.74 1.65
CA LEU A 24 1.76 -22.63 0.97
C LEU A 24 1.89 -22.29 -0.51
N PHE A 25 0.80 -21.96 -1.19
CA PHE A 25 0.83 -21.55 -2.60
C PHE A 25 1.60 -20.24 -2.78
N VAL A 26 1.33 -19.22 -1.96
CA VAL A 26 2.05 -17.93 -2.02
C VAL A 26 3.53 -18.13 -1.71
N LEU A 27 3.87 -18.95 -0.69
CA LEU A 27 5.25 -19.30 -0.38
C LEU A 27 5.92 -20.06 -1.53
N ALA A 28 5.23 -21.04 -2.13
CA ALA A 28 5.75 -21.82 -3.25
C ALA A 28 6.02 -20.92 -4.47
N VAL A 29 5.11 -19.99 -4.80
CA VAL A 29 5.32 -19.00 -5.87
C VAL A 29 6.48 -18.06 -5.54
N GLY A 30 6.58 -17.58 -4.31
CA GLY A 30 7.69 -16.73 -3.86
C GLY A 30 9.05 -17.42 -3.87
N LEU A 31 9.10 -18.68 -3.43
CA LEU A 31 10.28 -19.55 -3.47
C LEU A 31 10.64 -19.94 -4.89
N TYR A 32 9.65 -20.28 -5.73
CA TYR A 32 9.84 -20.57 -7.15
C TYR A 32 10.40 -19.36 -7.89
N SER A 33 9.86 -18.16 -7.64
CA SER A 33 10.39 -16.90 -8.16
C SER A 33 11.83 -16.66 -7.69
N SER A 34 12.11 -16.84 -6.39
CA SER A 34 13.46 -16.66 -5.83
C SER A 34 14.48 -17.69 -6.35
N TRP A 35 14.07 -18.93 -6.58
CA TRP A 35 14.93 -19.98 -7.16
C TRP A 35 15.14 -19.81 -8.66
N ARG A 36 14.12 -19.33 -9.40
CA ARG A 36 14.26 -18.96 -10.82
C ARG A 36 15.24 -17.79 -10.99
N SER A 37 15.21 -16.80 -10.08
CA SER A 37 16.09 -15.63 -10.12
C SER A 37 17.58 -15.93 -9.86
N LYS A 38 17.93 -17.09 -9.28
CA LYS A 38 19.34 -17.48 -9.07
C LYS A 38 20.08 -17.94 -10.36
N ARG A 39 19.41 -18.06 -11.51
CA ARG A 39 19.99 -18.64 -12.75
C ARG A 39 20.28 -17.65 -13.88
N SER A 40 20.07 -16.36 -13.71
CA SER A 40 20.35 -15.37 -14.76
C SER A 40 20.91 -14.09 -14.16
N THR A 41 22.25 -13.99 -14.23
CA THR A 41 23.10 -12.80 -14.29
C THR A 41 22.38 -11.48 -13.98
N MET A 42 22.89 -10.73 -12.99
CA MET A 42 22.45 -9.38 -12.60
C MET A 42 22.14 -8.44 -13.80
N SER A 43 22.82 -8.63 -14.93
CA SER A 43 22.56 -7.92 -16.19
C SER A 43 21.16 -8.17 -16.79
N GLY A 44 20.58 -9.37 -16.66
CA GLY A 44 19.26 -9.72 -17.18
C GLY A 44 18.09 -9.09 -16.42
N TYR A 45 18.23 -8.86 -15.12
CA TYR A 45 17.24 -8.10 -14.32
C TYR A 45 17.19 -6.62 -14.73
N PHE A 46 18.35 -6.02 -15.04
CA PHE A 46 18.45 -4.65 -15.52
C PHE A 46 18.12 -4.50 -17.03
N LEU A 47 18.46 -5.48 -17.88
CA LEU A 47 18.14 -5.47 -19.32
C LEU A 47 16.65 -5.79 -19.59
N ALA A 48 16.01 -6.63 -18.77
CA ALA A 48 14.56 -6.85 -18.82
C ALA A 48 13.77 -5.58 -18.44
N SER A 49 14.37 -4.66 -17.68
CA SER A 49 13.73 -3.39 -17.30
C SER A 49 13.42 -2.49 -18.51
N ARG A 50 14.13 -2.65 -19.64
CA ARG A 50 13.91 -1.79 -20.81
C ARG A 50 12.73 -2.25 -21.68
N ASN A 51 12.28 -3.50 -21.53
CA ASN A 51 11.23 -4.10 -22.38
C ASN A 51 10.13 -4.78 -21.54
N MET A 52 9.95 -4.34 -20.29
CA MET A 52 8.91 -4.87 -19.42
C MET A 52 7.55 -4.31 -19.85
N HIS A 53 6.62 -5.20 -20.16
CA HIS A 53 5.28 -4.84 -20.61
C HIS A 53 4.59 -3.96 -19.53
N PHE A 54 3.80 -2.97 -19.94
CA PHE A 54 3.16 -2.03 -19.00
C PHE A 54 2.22 -2.73 -18.00
N ILE A 55 1.67 -3.90 -18.36
CA ILE A 55 0.73 -4.66 -17.53
C ILE A 55 1.35 -5.10 -16.18
N PRO A 56 2.46 -5.85 -16.13
CA PRO A 56 3.09 -6.23 -14.86
C PRO A 56 3.58 -5.04 -14.04
N VAL A 57 4.00 -3.93 -14.69
CA VAL A 57 4.38 -2.69 -14.00
C VAL A 57 3.15 -2.07 -13.31
N GLY A 58 2.03 -1.96 -14.02
CA GLY A 58 0.77 -1.46 -13.47
C GLY A 58 0.22 -2.35 -12.35
N ALA A 59 0.27 -3.67 -12.53
CA ALA A 59 -0.17 -4.63 -11.51
C ALA A 59 0.66 -4.52 -10.22
N SER A 60 1.99 -4.36 -10.32
CA SER A 60 2.86 -4.16 -9.16
C SER A 60 2.60 -2.84 -8.45
N LEU A 61 2.37 -1.75 -9.21
CA LEU A 61 2.02 -0.45 -8.64
C LEU A 61 0.69 -0.51 -7.89
N PHE A 62 -0.32 -1.14 -8.48
CA PHE A 62 -1.63 -1.32 -7.86
C PHE A 62 -1.54 -2.18 -6.60
N ALA A 63 -0.84 -3.32 -6.66
CA ALA A 63 -0.61 -4.20 -5.52
C ALA A 63 0.16 -3.52 -4.38
N SER A 64 1.02 -2.54 -4.67
CA SER A 64 1.74 -1.78 -3.64
C SER A 64 0.88 -0.71 -2.97
N ASN A 65 -0.15 -0.22 -3.66
CA ASN A 65 -1.04 0.81 -3.15
C ASN A 65 -2.21 0.24 -2.33
N ILE A 66 -2.75 -0.90 -2.76
CA ILE A 66 -3.95 -1.49 -2.16
C ILE A 66 -3.56 -2.62 -1.20
N GLY A 67 -3.74 -2.37 0.10
CA GLY A 67 -3.48 -3.34 1.18
C GLY A 67 -4.75 -3.79 1.91
N SER A 68 -4.62 -4.81 2.77
CA SER A 68 -5.74 -5.33 3.58
C SER A 68 -6.44 -4.25 4.43
N GLY A 69 -5.69 -3.26 4.93
CA GLY A 69 -6.24 -2.11 5.66
C GLY A 69 -7.09 -1.18 4.79
N HIS A 70 -6.82 -1.09 3.48
CA HIS A 70 -7.63 -0.32 2.54
C HIS A 70 -9.02 -0.96 2.40
N PHE A 71 -9.08 -2.28 2.22
CA PHE A 71 -10.34 -3.02 2.14
C PHE A 71 -11.19 -2.90 3.41
N ILE A 72 -10.57 -3.07 4.58
CA ILE A 72 -11.28 -2.94 5.87
C ILE A 72 -11.77 -1.49 6.09
N GLY A 73 -10.96 -0.50 5.69
CA GLY A 73 -11.32 0.91 5.75
C GLY A 73 -12.52 1.24 4.85
N LEU A 74 -12.48 0.80 3.59
CA LEU A 74 -13.58 1.00 2.64
C LEU A 74 -14.85 0.26 3.04
N ALA A 75 -14.73 -0.95 3.57
CA ALA A 75 -15.89 -1.70 4.08
C ALA A 75 -16.53 -0.97 5.27
N GLY A 76 -15.73 -0.41 6.17
CA GLY A 76 -16.22 0.40 7.30
C GLY A 76 -16.87 1.70 6.86
N SER A 77 -16.22 2.45 5.96
CA SER A 77 -16.77 3.70 5.43
C SER A 77 -18.00 3.47 4.54
N GLY A 78 -18.04 2.38 3.77
CA GLY A 78 -19.21 1.98 2.97
C GLY A 78 -20.38 1.52 3.83
N ALA A 79 -20.13 0.87 4.97
CA ALA A 79 -21.18 0.53 5.93
C ALA A 79 -21.77 1.77 6.63
N ALA A 80 -20.96 2.81 6.88
CA ALA A 80 -21.40 4.04 7.53
C ALA A 80 -22.04 5.05 6.57
N SER A 81 -21.49 5.21 5.37
CA SER A 81 -21.81 6.31 4.43
C SER A 81 -22.38 5.83 3.09
N GLY A 82 -22.52 4.52 2.89
CA GLY A 82 -23.16 3.92 1.72
C GLY A 82 -22.31 3.94 0.44
N ILE A 83 -22.97 3.88 -0.71
CA ILE A 83 -22.35 3.74 -2.05
C ILE A 83 -21.51 4.99 -2.44
N GLY A 84 -21.65 6.10 -1.72
CA GLY A 84 -20.89 7.34 -1.98
C GLY A 84 -19.37 7.17 -1.95
N ILE A 85 -18.86 6.24 -1.13
CA ILE A 85 -17.42 5.90 -1.11
C ILE A 85 -16.95 5.37 -2.46
N GLY A 86 -17.77 4.57 -3.15
CA GLY A 86 -17.41 4.01 -4.45
C GLY A 86 -17.26 5.09 -5.54
N ALA A 87 -18.10 6.14 -5.50
CA ALA A 87 -17.97 7.27 -6.41
C ALA A 87 -16.67 8.08 -6.16
N PHE A 88 -16.23 8.17 -4.91
CA PHE A 88 -14.95 8.79 -4.57
C PHE A 88 -13.76 7.99 -5.12
N GLU A 89 -13.77 6.66 -5.00
CA GLU A 89 -12.71 5.80 -5.53
C GLU A 89 -12.60 5.87 -7.06
N LEU A 90 -13.74 5.91 -7.76
CA LEU A 90 -13.76 6.05 -9.22
C LEU A 90 -13.16 7.38 -9.68
N ASN A 91 -13.39 8.46 -8.93
CA ASN A 91 -12.74 9.75 -9.19
C ASN A 91 -11.22 9.69 -8.94
N ALA A 92 -10.78 8.97 -7.90
CA ALA A 92 -9.36 8.81 -7.61
C ALA A 92 -8.60 8.11 -8.76
N ILE A 93 -9.21 7.10 -9.39
CA ILE A 93 -8.64 6.43 -10.57
C ILE A 93 -8.43 7.42 -11.73
N PHE A 94 -9.41 8.30 -11.96
CA PHE A 94 -9.33 9.32 -13.01
C PHE A 94 -8.17 10.30 -12.77
N VAL A 95 -8.05 10.81 -11.54
CA VAL A 95 -6.96 11.72 -11.16
C VAL A 95 -5.61 11.02 -11.25
N LEU A 96 -5.50 9.76 -10.82
CA LEU A 96 -4.28 8.97 -10.92
C LEU A 96 -3.85 8.73 -12.37
N MET A 97 -4.80 8.53 -13.29
CA MET A 97 -4.49 8.37 -14.72
C MET A 97 -3.89 9.65 -15.32
N ILE A 98 -4.46 10.81 -15.00
CA ILE A 98 -3.94 12.12 -15.42
C ILE A 98 -2.55 12.37 -14.80
N LEU A 99 -2.40 12.08 -13.51
CA LEU A 99 -1.13 12.23 -12.80
C LEU A 99 -0.06 11.32 -13.41
N GLY A 100 -0.37 10.07 -13.71
CA GLY A 100 0.54 9.14 -14.37
C GLY A 100 1.02 9.69 -15.71
N TRP A 101 0.11 10.17 -16.55
CA TRP A 101 0.49 10.69 -17.87
C TRP A 101 1.32 11.98 -17.80
N LEU A 102 1.17 12.80 -16.76
CA LEU A 102 1.97 14.01 -16.55
C LEU A 102 3.35 13.70 -15.95
N PHE A 103 3.41 12.78 -14.98
CA PHE A 103 4.65 12.47 -14.25
C PHE A 103 5.56 11.49 -15.01
N VAL A 104 5.01 10.53 -15.76
CA VAL A 104 5.79 9.57 -16.55
C VAL A 104 6.77 10.26 -17.52
N PRO A 105 6.36 11.20 -18.40
CA PRO A 105 7.30 11.85 -19.32
C PRO A 105 8.35 12.68 -18.59
N VAL A 106 7.99 13.32 -17.47
CA VAL A 106 8.91 14.13 -16.65
C VAL A 106 9.99 13.27 -15.97
N TYR A 107 9.62 12.09 -15.46
CA TYR A 107 10.60 11.16 -14.87
C TYR A 107 11.50 10.52 -15.93
N MET A 108 10.93 10.15 -17.08
CA MET A 108 11.70 9.59 -18.19
C MET A 108 12.71 10.59 -18.77
N SER A 109 12.39 11.89 -18.80
CA SER A 109 13.31 12.93 -19.30
C SER A 109 14.42 13.29 -18.32
N SER A 110 14.21 13.11 -17.01
CA SER A 110 15.20 13.44 -15.97
C SER A 110 16.11 12.25 -15.60
N GLY A 111 15.78 11.03 -16.03
CA GLY A 111 16.64 9.85 -15.86
C GLY A 111 16.80 9.40 -14.41
N VAL A 112 15.90 9.85 -13.52
CA VAL A 112 16.02 9.65 -12.08
C VAL A 112 15.07 8.57 -11.57
N TYR A 113 15.61 7.62 -10.80
CA TYR A 113 14.87 6.44 -10.31
C TYR A 113 14.20 6.63 -8.95
N THR A 114 14.54 7.69 -8.21
CA THR A 114 14.01 7.93 -6.86
C THR A 114 13.54 9.37 -6.68
N MET A 115 12.43 9.56 -5.96
CA MET A 115 11.86 10.89 -5.70
C MET A 115 12.86 11.89 -5.09
N PRO A 116 13.66 11.52 -4.07
CA PRO A 116 14.67 12.43 -3.51
C PRO A 116 15.76 12.83 -4.50
N GLU A 117 16.05 11.97 -5.48
CA GLU A 117 17.08 12.21 -6.47
C GLU A 117 16.56 13.12 -7.59
N TYR A 118 15.26 13.07 -7.93
CA TYR A 118 14.64 14.05 -8.84
C TYR A 118 14.72 15.47 -8.25
N LEU A 119 14.48 15.61 -6.95
CA LEU A 119 14.64 16.88 -6.23
C LEU A 119 16.12 17.33 -6.17
N ARG A 120 17.08 16.39 -6.14
CA ARG A 120 18.52 16.71 -6.23
C ARG A 120 18.89 17.29 -7.59
N GLU A 121 18.44 16.68 -8.68
CA GLU A 121 18.70 17.16 -10.05
C GLU A 121 18.15 18.58 -10.26
N ARG A 122 16.98 18.87 -9.66
CA ARG A 122 16.29 20.16 -9.80
C ARG A 122 16.77 21.26 -8.86
N PHE A 123 17.24 20.92 -7.64
CA PHE A 123 17.64 21.90 -6.61
C PHE A 123 19.15 21.89 -6.28
N GLY A 124 19.95 21.03 -6.91
CA GLY A 124 21.42 21.14 -6.96
C GLY A 124 22.20 20.84 -5.67
N GLY A 125 21.59 20.29 -4.62
CA GLY A 125 22.25 20.11 -3.32
C GLY A 125 22.32 18.66 -2.82
N GLN A 126 23.52 18.08 -2.75
CA GLN A 126 23.79 16.78 -2.10
C GLN A 126 23.29 16.75 -0.64
N ARG A 127 23.39 17.88 0.08
CA ARG A 127 22.93 18.03 1.46
C ARG A 127 21.40 17.91 1.58
N ILE A 128 20.66 18.50 0.63
CA ILE A 128 19.19 18.47 0.60
C ILE A 128 18.66 17.05 0.41
N ARG A 129 19.33 16.19 -0.38
CA ARG A 129 18.98 14.77 -0.50
C ARG A 129 19.07 14.04 0.84
N VAL A 130 20.15 14.27 1.60
CA VAL A 130 20.34 13.63 2.91
C VAL A 130 19.30 14.13 3.90
N TYR A 131 19.04 15.44 3.94
CA TYR A 131 17.98 16.01 4.78
C TYR A 131 16.59 15.48 4.41
N LEU A 132 16.22 15.44 3.13
CA LEU A 132 14.93 14.92 2.68
C LEU A 132 14.79 13.42 2.93
N SER A 133 15.85 12.63 2.74
CA SER A 133 15.83 11.19 3.00
C SER A 133 15.72 10.90 4.51
N CYS A 134 16.49 11.60 5.34
CA CYS A 134 16.35 11.54 6.80
C CYS A 134 14.96 11.99 7.25
N LEU A 135 14.44 13.09 6.68
CA LEU A 135 13.11 13.60 7.00
C LEU A 135 12.02 12.60 6.59
N ALA A 136 12.08 12.03 5.39
CA ALA A 136 11.14 11.02 4.92
C ALA A 136 11.18 9.74 5.77
N LEU A 137 12.37 9.30 6.19
CA LEU A 137 12.54 8.16 7.09
C LEU A 137 11.97 8.47 8.48
N LEU A 138 12.29 9.63 9.05
CA LEU A 138 11.77 10.09 10.34
C LEU A 138 10.25 10.18 10.33
N LEU A 139 9.65 10.84 9.32
CA LEU A 139 8.20 10.90 9.17
C LEU A 139 7.59 9.51 8.99
N SER A 140 8.18 8.64 8.18
CA SER A 140 7.65 7.28 7.97
C SER A 140 7.65 6.45 9.26
N ILE A 141 8.73 6.54 10.04
CA ILE A 141 8.84 5.89 11.35
C ILE A 141 7.81 6.48 12.33
N PHE A 142 7.72 7.81 12.40
CA PHE A 142 6.80 8.48 13.29
C PHE A 142 5.33 8.17 12.97
N THR A 143 4.95 8.18 11.69
CA THR A 143 3.61 7.81 11.24
C THR A 143 3.30 6.34 11.54
N LYS A 144 4.25 5.41 11.31
CA LYS A 144 4.06 3.99 11.66
C LYS A 144 3.89 3.78 13.16
N ILE A 145 4.66 4.48 13.99
CA ILE A 145 4.55 4.45 15.45
C ILE A 145 3.21 5.05 15.91
N SER A 146 2.83 6.20 15.35
CA SER A 146 1.57 6.90 15.66
C SER A 146 0.34 6.06 15.36
N VAL A 147 0.32 5.40 14.19
CA VAL A 147 -0.80 4.53 13.78
C VAL A 147 -0.85 3.23 14.59
N ARG A 148 0.32 2.67 14.93
CA ARG A 148 0.41 1.40 15.67
C ARG A 148 0.19 1.56 17.18
N SER A 149 0.51 2.72 17.76
CA SER A 149 0.36 2.96 19.19
C SER A 149 -1.09 3.29 19.55
N PRO A 150 -1.78 2.45 20.35
CA PRO A 150 -3.15 2.72 20.78
C PRO A 150 -3.25 3.97 21.68
N PHE A 151 -2.15 4.41 22.30
CA PHE A 151 -2.11 5.62 23.14
C PHE A 151 -2.29 6.90 22.31
N ILE A 152 -1.57 7.02 21.19
CA ILE A 152 -1.65 8.20 20.30
C ILE A 152 -3.01 8.24 19.61
N ARG A 153 -3.57 7.08 19.26
CA ARG A 153 -4.94 6.99 18.73
C ARG A 153 -5.99 7.47 19.73
N SER A 154 -5.77 7.30 21.04
CA SER A 154 -6.64 7.85 22.09
C SER A 154 -6.47 9.35 22.29
N VAL A 155 -5.25 9.88 22.18
CA VAL A 155 -4.99 11.33 22.22
C VAL A 155 -5.62 12.03 21.03
N TRP A 156 -5.47 11.47 19.82
CA TRP A 156 -6.04 12.03 18.60
C TRP A 156 -7.58 12.01 18.64
N ARG A 157 -8.19 10.95 19.18
CA ARG A 157 -9.64 10.87 19.38
C ARG A 157 -10.15 11.88 20.41
N ARG A 158 -9.39 12.12 21.48
CA ARG A 158 -9.71 13.15 22.48
C ARG A 158 -9.60 14.56 21.91
N LEU A 159 -8.63 14.80 21.03
CA LEU A 159 -8.52 16.09 20.31
C LEU A 159 -9.63 16.25 19.27
N GLY A 160 -10.01 15.18 18.57
CA GLY A 160 -11.14 15.16 17.63
C GLY A 160 -12.49 15.51 18.28
N ASN A 161 -12.78 14.95 19.46
CA ASN A 161 -13.97 15.31 20.23
C ASN A 161 -13.96 16.77 20.72
N VAL A 162 -12.78 17.34 21.02
CA VAL A 162 -12.66 18.76 21.43
C VAL A 162 -12.82 19.72 20.24
N ALA A 163 -12.53 19.26 19.02
CA ALA A 163 -12.69 20.04 17.80
C ALA A 163 -14.11 20.00 17.19
N GLY A 164 -15.09 19.32 17.83
CA GLY A 164 -16.50 19.35 17.40
C GLY A 164 -16.81 18.59 16.11
N VAL A 165 -15.94 17.67 15.67
CA VAL A 165 -16.08 16.92 14.42
C VAL A 165 -17.17 15.83 14.49
N ASP A 166 -17.68 15.53 15.68
CA ASP A 166 -18.74 14.53 15.91
C ASP A 166 -20.13 14.96 15.42
N SER A 167 -20.29 16.17 14.83
CA SER A 167 -21.59 16.69 14.36
C SER A 167 -21.90 16.45 12.88
N LEU A 168 -21.00 15.81 12.11
CA LEU A 168 -21.16 15.56 10.67
C LEU A 168 -20.83 14.11 10.23
N ILE A 169 -20.97 13.13 11.12
CA ILE A 169 -21.02 11.70 10.78
C ILE A 169 -22.20 11.06 11.50
#